data_AF-A0A401UCQ2-F1
#
_entry.id   AF-A0A401UCQ2-F1
#
_cell.length_a   1.000
_cell.length_b   1.000
_cell.length_c   1.000
_cell.angle_alpha   90.00
_cell.angle_beta   90.00
_cell.angle_gamma   90.00
#
_symmetry.space_group_name_H-M   'P 1'
#
loop_
_entity.id
_entity.type
_entity.pdbx_description
1 polymer ?
#
loop_
_entity_poly.entity_id
_entity_poly.type
_entity_poly.pdbx_seq_one_letter_code
_entity_poly.pdbx_strand_id
1 'polypeptide(L)'
;MDKRNIIKKYSNGEVTIVWKPGDCIHSTICFRGLGEVFDPQKRPWVTPEHSTTEKIVAQIKKCPSGALSYYMNSDTEQTQVEVKSETIVETSPNGPLLVYGNVVIKDKEGILTKKNNVTAFCRCGASSNKPYCDGSHKRINFVD
;
A
#
# COMPACT_ATOMS: atom_id res chain seq x y z
N MET A 1 -3.43 21.70 -12.36
CA MET A 1 -2.76 20.39 -12.39
C MET A 1 -1.98 20.22 -11.09
N ASP A 2 -2.47 19.44 -10.12
CA ASP A 2 -1.76 19.28 -8.84
C ASP A 2 -0.50 18.42 -9.06
N LYS A 3 0.68 19.06 -9.00
CA LYS A 3 1.98 18.42 -9.26
C LYS A 3 2.32 17.31 -8.25
N ARG A 4 1.55 17.18 -7.15
CA ARG A 4 1.75 16.19 -6.08
C ARG A 4 1.35 14.76 -6.44
N ASN A 5 0.59 14.56 -7.53
CA ASN A 5 0.08 13.22 -7.91
C ASN A 5 0.77 12.58 -9.13
N ILE A 6 1.94 13.09 -9.55
CA ILE A 6 2.68 12.47 -10.66
C ILE A 6 3.34 11.18 -10.16
N ILE A 7 3.01 10.05 -10.78
CA ILE A 7 3.63 8.75 -10.54
C ILE A 7 4.26 8.29 -11.86
N LYS A 8 5.57 8.02 -11.86
CA LYS A 8 6.28 7.45 -13.01
C LYS A 8 6.78 6.06 -12.67
N LYS A 9 6.77 5.16 -13.66
CA LYS A 9 7.20 3.78 -13.50
C LYS A 9 8.25 3.45 -14.57
N TYR A 10 9.30 2.74 -14.16
CA TYR A 10 10.41 2.32 -15.02
C TYR A 10 10.77 0.88 -14.68
N SER A 11 10.89 0.00 -15.68
CA SER A 11 11.09 -1.43 -15.46
C SER A 11 12.24 -1.95 -16.31
N ASN A 12 13.10 -2.81 -15.75
CA ASN A 12 14.12 -3.57 -16.49
C ASN A 12 13.66 -5.00 -16.83
N GLY A 13 12.38 -5.33 -16.64
CA GLY A 13 11.84 -6.68 -16.82
C GLY A 13 11.78 -7.50 -15.52
N GLU A 14 12.71 -7.30 -14.59
CA GLU A 14 12.72 -7.99 -13.28
C GLU A 14 12.12 -7.15 -12.16
N VAL A 15 12.44 -5.86 -12.10
CA VAL A 15 11.98 -4.92 -11.07
C VAL A 15 11.39 -3.68 -11.71
N THR A 16 10.25 -3.24 -11.19
CA THR A 16 9.68 -1.93 -11.55
C THR A 16 9.98 -0.92 -10.44
N ILE A 17 10.68 0.14 -10.81
CA ILE A 17 10.91 1.35 -10.00
C ILE A 17 9.71 2.28 -10.14
N VAL A 18 9.14 2.70 -9.01
CA VAL A 18 8.09 3.71 -8.93
C VAL A 18 8.69 4.98 -8.36
N TRP A 19 8.55 6.09 -9.09
CA TRP A 19 9.02 7.40 -8.68
C TRP A 19 7.87 8.39 -8.54
N LYS A 20 7.80 9.02 -7.36
CA LYS A 20 6.84 10.07 -7.01
C LYS A 20 7.61 11.38 -6.76
N PRO A 21 7.79 12.24 -7.78
CA PRO A 21 8.50 13.51 -7.61
C PRO A 21 7.91 14.41 -6.52
N GLY A 22 6.59 14.35 -6.31
CA GLY A 22 5.90 15.15 -5.28
C GLY A 22 6.34 14.84 -3.84
N ASP A 23 6.80 13.61 -3.60
CA ASP A 23 7.22 13.13 -2.28
C ASP A 23 8.75 13.30 -2.07
N CYS A 24 9.48 13.81 -3.07
CA CYS A 24 10.94 13.88 -3.03
C CYS A 24 11.45 15.06 -2.22
N ILE A 25 12.18 14.78 -1.13
CA ILE A 25 12.86 15.81 -0.32
C ILE A 25 14.26 16.19 -0.87
N HIS A 26 14.63 15.68 -2.05
CA HIS A 26 15.90 15.96 -2.73
C HIS A 26 17.16 15.71 -1.87
N SER A 27 17.17 14.64 -1.08
CA SER A 27 18.32 14.27 -0.22
C SER A 27 19.61 13.96 -0.98
N THR A 28 19.56 13.83 -2.31
CA THR A 28 20.67 13.46 -3.22
C THR A 28 21.21 12.03 -3.06
N ILE A 29 20.77 11.29 -2.05
CA ILE A 29 21.23 9.93 -1.74
C ILE A 29 21.06 9.00 -2.95
N CYS A 30 19.94 9.11 -3.66
CA CYS A 30 19.61 8.28 -4.82
C CYS A 30 20.66 8.37 -5.94
N PHE A 31 20.86 9.57 -6.50
CA PHE A 31 21.78 9.75 -7.63
C PHE A 31 23.25 9.69 -7.24
N ARG A 32 23.59 10.07 -6.00
CA ARG A 32 24.97 9.91 -5.50
C ARG A 32 25.32 8.46 -5.23
N GLY A 33 24.34 7.63 -4.86
CA GLY A 33 24.55 6.21 -4.54
C GLY A 33 24.49 5.28 -5.75
N LEU A 34 23.66 5.59 -6.76
CA LEU A 34 23.54 4.80 -7.98
C LEU A 34 23.23 5.70 -9.19
N GLY A 35 24.19 6.55 -9.54
CA GLY A 35 24.06 7.56 -10.62
C GLY A 35 23.90 6.97 -12.02
N GLU A 36 24.25 5.71 -12.22
CA GLU A 36 24.02 4.97 -13.47
C GLU A 36 22.52 4.69 -13.72
N VAL A 37 21.71 4.62 -12.65
CA VAL A 37 20.25 4.40 -12.73
C VAL A 37 19.46 5.68 -12.44
N PHE A 38 19.91 6.48 -11.48
CA PHE A 38 19.23 7.71 -11.07
C PHE A 38 20.06 8.92 -11.49
N ASP A 39 19.75 9.55 -12.61
CA ASP A 39 20.48 10.71 -13.11
C ASP A 39 19.54 11.90 -13.34
N PRO A 40 19.57 12.94 -12.49
CA PRO A 40 18.71 14.11 -12.62
C PRO A 40 19.00 14.95 -13.88
N GLN A 41 20.18 14.79 -14.49
CA GLN A 41 20.58 15.50 -15.72
C GLN A 41 20.06 14.82 -16.98
N LYS A 42 19.76 13.51 -16.92
CA LYS A 42 19.25 12.75 -18.07
C LYS A 42 17.73 12.73 -18.14
N ARG A 43 17.22 12.48 -19.34
CA ARG A 43 15.80 12.22 -19.62
C ARG A 43 15.72 10.94 -20.46
N PRO A 44 15.14 9.84 -19.94
CA PRO A 44 14.52 9.71 -18.62
C PRO A 44 15.53 9.85 -17.46
N TRP A 45 15.07 10.36 -16.31
CA TRP A 45 15.88 10.45 -15.08
C TRP A 45 16.29 9.05 -14.60
N VAL A 46 15.34 8.11 -14.69
CA VAL A 46 15.49 6.75 -14.17
C VAL A 46 15.72 5.80 -15.35
N THR A 47 16.83 5.07 -15.32
CA THR A 47 17.23 4.10 -16.35
C THR A 47 17.60 2.76 -15.69
N PRO A 48 16.60 1.92 -15.37
CA PRO A 48 16.78 0.66 -14.63
C PRO A 48 17.68 -0.37 -15.31
N GLU A 49 17.92 -0.23 -16.62
CA GLU A 49 18.69 -1.17 -17.44
C GLU A 49 20.20 -1.13 -17.17
N HIS A 50 20.68 -0.08 -16.49
CA HIS A 50 22.10 0.19 -16.28
C HIS A 50 22.66 -0.39 -14.97
N SER A 51 21.89 -1.16 -14.21
CA SER A 51 22.37 -1.83 -12.99
C SER A 51 21.58 -3.09 -12.68
N THR A 52 22.05 -3.87 -11.70
CA THR A 52 21.37 -5.10 -11.27
C THR A 52 20.19 -4.78 -10.37
N THR A 53 19.19 -5.67 -10.39
CA THR A 53 18.00 -5.58 -9.55
C THR A 53 18.34 -5.43 -8.06
N GLU A 54 19.36 -6.14 -7.55
CA GLU A 54 19.73 -6.01 -6.13
C GLU A 54 20.27 -4.62 -5.78
N LYS A 55 21.13 -4.05 -6.64
CA LYS A 55 21.70 -2.71 -6.44
C LYS A 55 20.63 -1.63 -6.47
N ILE A 56 19.70 -1.74 -7.42
CA ILE A 56 18.55 -0.83 -7.55
C ILE A 56 17.72 -0.86 -6.27
N VAL A 57 17.33 -2.04 -5.81
CA VAL A 57 16.53 -2.24 -4.60
C VAL A 57 17.25 -1.70 -3.37
N ALA A 58 18.53 -2.04 -3.19
CA ALA A 58 19.33 -1.58 -2.07
C ALA A 58 19.45 -0.05 -2.05
N GLN A 59 19.53 0.58 -3.22
CA GLN A 59 19.58 2.04 -3.32
C GLN A 59 18.22 2.70 -3.02
N ILE A 60 17.12 2.14 -3.54
CA ILE A 60 15.77 2.64 -3.29
C ILE A 60 15.43 2.62 -1.80
N LYS A 61 15.81 1.56 -1.06
CA LYS A 61 15.62 1.45 0.39
C LYS A 61 16.30 2.57 1.20
N LYS A 62 17.29 3.26 0.64
CA LYS A 62 17.96 4.40 1.26
C LYS A 62 17.24 5.73 1.03
N CYS A 63 16.11 5.76 0.30
CA CYS A 63 15.34 6.97 0.06
C CYS A 63 14.59 7.39 1.34
N PRO A 64 14.97 8.49 2.01
CA PRO A 64 14.38 8.87 3.29
C PRO A 64 12.92 9.33 3.17
N SER A 65 12.50 9.81 2.00
CA SER A 65 11.15 10.33 1.80
C SER A 65 10.17 9.33 1.17
N GLY A 66 10.64 8.15 0.77
CA GLY A 66 9.81 7.18 0.05
C GLY A 66 9.40 7.60 -1.36
N ALA A 67 10.02 8.67 -1.91
CA ALA A 67 9.77 9.12 -3.28
C ALA A 67 10.20 8.10 -4.34
N LEU A 68 11.09 7.17 -3.98
CA LEU A 68 11.41 5.99 -4.75
C LEU A 68 10.88 4.77 -4.01
N SER A 69 10.17 3.91 -4.72
CA SER A 69 9.77 2.58 -4.27
C SER A 69 9.91 1.58 -5.42
N TYR A 70 9.73 0.29 -5.15
CA TYR A 70 9.80 -0.74 -6.18
C TYR A 70 8.82 -1.89 -5.90
N TYR A 71 8.57 -2.68 -6.94
CA TYR A 71 7.98 -4.02 -6.83
C TYR A 71 8.67 -4.96 -7.82
N MET A 72 8.79 -6.24 -7.47
CA MET A 72 9.34 -7.24 -8.38
C MET A 72 8.27 -7.67 -9.38
N ASN A 73 8.67 -7.84 -10.64
CA ASN A 73 7.76 -8.22 -11.70
C ASN A 73 7.38 -9.71 -11.62
N SER A 74 8.24 -10.56 -11.03
CA SER A 74 7.92 -11.95 -10.68
C SER A 74 6.76 -12.05 -9.68
N ASP A 75 6.64 -11.05 -8.80
CA ASP A 75 5.58 -11.01 -7.79
C ASP A 75 4.26 -10.46 -8.36
N THR A 76 4.27 -9.91 -9.59
CA THR A 76 3.05 -9.38 -10.24
C THR A 76 2.11 -10.47 -10.78
N GLU A 77 2.56 -11.72 -10.90
CA GLU A 77 1.66 -12.86 -11.18
C GLU A 77 1.07 -13.49 -9.91
N GLN A 78 1.41 -12.99 -8.72
CA GLN A 78 0.77 -13.40 -7.48
C GLN A 78 0.20 -12.19 -6.76
N THR A 79 -1.08 -11.93 -7.02
CA THR A 79 -1.94 -11.29 -6.02
C THR A 79 -2.07 -12.25 -4.83
N GLN A 80 -1.04 -12.36 -4.00
CA GLN A 80 -1.12 -13.02 -2.70
C GLN A 80 -0.48 -12.08 -1.66
N VAL A 81 -1.35 -11.34 -0.99
CA VAL A 81 -1.01 -10.71 0.28
C VAL A 81 -0.75 -11.84 1.26
N GLU A 82 0.51 -12.21 1.48
CA GLU A 82 0.91 -13.18 2.50
C GLU A 82 0.72 -12.52 3.89
N VAL A 83 -0.49 -12.62 4.46
CA VAL A 83 -0.77 -12.19 5.84
C VAL A 83 -0.27 -13.29 6.79
N LYS A 84 1.00 -13.20 7.21
CA LYS A 84 1.63 -14.10 8.20
C LYS A 84 1.17 -13.89 9.66
N SER A 85 -0.03 -13.37 9.89
CA SER A 85 -0.59 -13.20 11.23
C SER A 85 -2.00 -13.76 11.26
N GLU A 86 -2.24 -14.77 12.10
CA GLU A 86 -3.59 -15.25 12.40
C GLU A 86 -4.48 -14.05 12.75
N THR A 87 -5.65 -13.99 12.12
CA THR A 87 -6.63 -12.93 12.35
C THR A 87 -7.75 -13.54 13.19
N ILE A 88 -8.06 -12.92 14.33
CA ILE A 88 -9.14 -13.38 15.20
C ILE A 88 -10.41 -12.63 14.78
N VAL A 89 -11.50 -13.38 14.58
CA VAL A 89 -12.84 -12.81 14.35
C VAL A 89 -13.71 -13.19 15.53
N GLU A 90 -14.23 -12.19 16.24
CA GLU A 90 -15.07 -12.34 17.42
C GLU A 90 -16.45 -11.71 17.20
N THR A 91 -17.50 -12.40 17.64
CA THR A 91 -18.86 -11.85 17.73
C THR A 91 -19.04 -11.12 19.06
N SER A 92 -19.19 -9.79 19.01
CA SER A 92 -19.56 -9.03 20.21
C SER A 92 -21.06 -9.22 20.50
N PRO A 93 -21.47 -9.54 21.74
CA PRO A 93 -22.88 -9.71 22.10
C PRO A 93 -23.73 -8.50 21.70
N ASN A 94 -24.85 -8.73 21.03
CA ASN A 94 -25.75 -7.69 20.53
C ASN A 94 -25.04 -6.64 19.65
N GLY A 95 -23.92 -7.04 19.04
CA GLY A 95 -22.90 -6.13 18.55
C GLY A 95 -22.24 -6.54 17.23
N PRO A 96 -21.20 -5.81 16.82
CA PRO A 96 -20.51 -6.03 15.56
C PRO A 96 -19.65 -7.30 15.56
N LEU A 97 -19.16 -7.67 14.37
CA LEU A 97 -18.03 -8.59 14.23
C LEU A 97 -16.74 -7.80 14.43
N LEU A 98 -15.96 -8.17 15.45
CA LEU A 98 -14.66 -7.59 15.74
C LEU A 98 -13.58 -8.42 15.09
N VAL A 99 -12.79 -7.80 14.23
CA VAL A 99 -11.68 -8.45 13.53
C VAL A 99 -10.38 -7.85 14.04
N TYR A 100 -9.58 -8.68 14.71
CA TYR A 100 -8.31 -8.32 15.31
C TYR A 100 -7.16 -8.73 14.39
N GLY A 101 -6.31 -7.77 14.06
CA GLY A 101 -5.13 -7.96 13.23
C GLY A 101 -5.13 -7.07 11.99
N ASN A 102 -4.26 -7.42 11.06
CA ASN A 102 -4.11 -6.72 9.79
C ASN A 102 -5.09 -7.31 8.77
N VAL A 103 -6.01 -6.48 8.26
CA VAL A 103 -6.98 -6.92 7.26
C VAL A 103 -6.98 -6.05 6.03
N VAL A 104 -7.18 -6.70 4.88
CA VAL A 104 -7.41 -6.05 3.60
C VAL A 104 -8.89 -6.19 3.26
N ILE A 105 -9.56 -5.05 3.12
CA ILE A 105 -10.97 -4.98 2.77
C ILE A 105 -11.08 -4.59 1.31
N LYS A 106 -11.80 -5.40 0.54
CA LYS A 106 -12.20 -5.07 -0.83
C LYS A 106 -13.65 -4.59 -0.80
N ASP A 107 -13.90 -3.37 -1.25
CA ASP A 107 -15.27 -2.87 -1.40
C ASP A 107 -15.93 -3.35 -2.69
N LYS A 108 -17.19 -2.93 -2.93
CA LYS A 108 -17.97 -3.35 -4.10
C LYS A 108 -17.40 -2.77 -5.41
N GLU A 109 -16.70 -1.64 -5.34
CA GLU A 109 -15.97 -1.02 -6.44
C GLU A 109 -14.61 -1.71 -6.71
N GLY A 110 -14.19 -2.62 -5.84
CA GLY A 110 -12.93 -3.34 -5.94
C GLY A 110 -11.74 -2.58 -5.35
N ILE A 111 -11.96 -1.45 -4.67
CA ILE A 111 -10.91 -0.70 -4.00
C ILE A 111 -10.48 -1.47 -2.75
N LEU A 112 -9.16 -1.61 -2.60
CA LEU A 112 -8.54 -2.28 -1.47
C LEU A 112 -8.16 -1.26 -0.39
N THR A 113 -8.69 -1.45 0.82
CA THR A 113 -8.34 -0.65 2.01
C THR A 113 -7.64 -1.54 3.03
N LYS A 114 -6.52 -1.07 3.59
CA LYS A 114 -5.82 -1.75 4.68
C LYS A 114 -6.26 -1.18 6.03
N LYS A 115 -6.56 -2.07 6.98
CA LYS A 115 -6.82 -1.72 8.38
C LYS A 115 -5.90 -2.52 9.28
N ASN A 116 -5.48 -1.88 10.37
CA ASN A 116 -4.63 -2.46 11.41
C ASN A 116 -5.39 -2.40 12.74
N ASN A 117 -4.98 -3.21 13.73
CA ASN A 117 -5.59 -3.32 15.06
C ASN A 117 -6.97 -3.99 15.04
N VAL A 118 -8.04 -3.25 15.35
CA VAL A 118 -9.40 -3.79 15.46
C VAL A 118 -10.29 -3.11 14.44
N THR A 119 -10.96 -3.91 13.61
CA THR A 119 -11.98 -3.44 12.68
C THR A 119 -13.34 -4.01 13.08
N ALA A 120 -14.32 -3.14 13.29
CA ALA A 120 -15.69 -3.54 13.62
C ALA A 120 -16.56 -3.56 12.35
N PHE A 121 -17.01 -4.74 11.94
CA PHE A 121 -17.95 -4.90 10.83
C PHE A 121 -19.39 -4.97 11.31
N CYS A 122 -20.29 -4.36 10.54
CA CYS A 122 -21.70 -4.35 10.84
C CYS A 122 -22.28 -5.76 10.73
N ARG A 123 -22.82 -6.26 11.84
CA ARG A 123 -23.59 -7.52 11.89
C ARG A 123 -25.10 -7.30 11.91
N CYS A 124 -25.55 -6.20 12.52
CA CYS A 124 -26.98 -5.90 12.75
C CYS A 124 -27.78 -5.44 11.51
N GLY A 125 -27.14 -5.25 10.34
CA GLY A 125 -27.80 -4.75 9.12
C GLY A 125 -28.16 -3.25 9.10
N ALA A 126 -28.19 -2.55 10.25
CA ALA A 126 -28.68 -1.17 10.33
C ALA A 126 -27.65 -0.06 10.07
N SER A 127 -26.34 -0.36 9.97
CA SER A 127 -25.29 0.67 9.82
C SER A 127 -25.48 1.52 8.57
N SER A 128 -25.29 2.83 8.66
CA SER A 128 -25.23 3.74 7.50
C SER A 128 -23.84 3.79 6.87
N ASN A 129 -22.82 3.24 7.53
CA ASN A 129 -21.42 3.21 7.08
C ASN A 129 -20.97 1.79 6.70
N LYS A 130 -21.80 1.04 5.97
CA LYS A 130 -21.47 -0.34 5.57
C LYS A 130 -20.19 -0.39 4.74
N PRO A 131 -19.33 -1.40 4.96
CA PRO A 131 -19.54 -2.60 5.78
C PRO A 131 -19.25 -2.43 7.27
N TYR A 132 -18.88 -1.23 7.74
CA TYR A 132 -18.42 -0.99 9.10
C TYR A 132 -19.57 -0.77 10.08
N CYS A 133 -19.30 -1.04 11.36
CA CYS A 133 -20.19 -0.68 12.46
C CYS A 133 -20.11 0.84 12.75
N ASP A 134 -21.27 1.48 12.90
CA ASP A 134 -21.41 2.90 13.26
C ASP A 134 -22.18 3.09 14.60
N GLY A 135 -22.39 2.01 15.35
CA GLY A 135 -23.18 2.01 16.58
C GLY A 135 -24.69 1.81 16.40
N SER A 136 -25.20 1.66 15.17
CA SER A 136 -26.64 1.46 14.92
C SER A 136 -27.27 0.29 15.67
N HIS A 137 -26.50 -0.76 15.96
CA HIS A 137 -26.95 -1.94 16.72
C HIS A 137 -27.55 -1.56 18.08
N LYS A 138 -27.04 -0.53 18.75
CA LYS A 138 -27.58 -0.03 20.01
C LYS A 138 -28.94 0.65 19.84
N ARG A 139 -29.11 1.42 18.75
CA ARG A 139 -30.36 2.15 18.48
C ARG A 139 -31.52 1.23 18.14
N ILE A 140 -31.23 0.13 17.43
CA ILE A 140 -32.24 -0.83 17.01
C ILE A 140 -32.44 -1.98 18.01
N ASN A 141 -31.75 -1.97 19.15
CA ASN A 141 -31.74 -3.05 20.13
C ASN A 141 -31.50 -4.42 19.46
N PHE A 142 -30.45 -4.50 18.65
CA PHE A 142 -30.07 -5.74 17.97
C PHE A 142 -29.84 -6.86 19.00
N VAL A 143 -30.41 -8.03 18.75
CA VAL A 143 -30.22 -9.25 19.53
C VAL A 143 -29.82 -10.36 18.57
N ASP A 144 -28.76 -11.08 18.91
CA ASP A 144 -28.20 -12.21 18.15
C ASP A 144 -28.30 -13.55 18.88
#